data_AF-A0A8T5RKH8-F1
#
_entry.id   AF-A0A8T5RKH8-F1
#
_cell.length_a   1.000
_cell.length_b   1.000
_cell.length_c   1.000
_cell.angle_alpha   90.00
_cell.angle_beta   90.00
_cell.angle_gamma   90.00
#
_symmetry.space_group_name_H-M   'P 1'
#
loop_
_entity.id
_entity.type
_entity.pdbx_description
1 polymer ?
#
loop_
_entity_poly.entity_id
_entity_poly.type
_entity_poly.pdbx_seq_one_letter_code
_entity_poly.pdbx_strand_id
1 'polypeptide(L)'
;MSENKPIILIVSDVHLGSLDCEKDLFIQFLKRIINGELGNELQAFIILGDFIDLCMDIPRTLLRRKKIQEIFTLLLEIKKKMNLVFLLGNHEIPVTGDFDEKFERRKKKFLNKFKNSNFKELFNNELYYQYALLKKSDTDDILFLYDSREQIENNPVKEVKINNLNLDTDYRCFMAHGYQFEPDIYRFIVGQFWKSLISSNNFEVKETHDYFWNHIIKNGRKIKPVRFEDMKEELAKLKRKSIESVDMAFSGLNILEFNFIKSSMRVMKRWYRAASKPDYFLDEIKEFLEDDDYDFSKINHVIYGHFHYKSKSIATINQQQVEIINDGSWQHMQPSYVEICDKGKMHLRTIENNIPPLENNER
;
A
#
# COMPACT_ATOMS: atom_id res chain seq x y z
N MET A 1 -29.16 -13.92 14.26
CA MET A 1 -28.11 -13.01 14.77
C MET A 1 -27.64 -12.21 13.58
N SER A 2 -27.89 -10.90 13.55
CA SER A 2 -27.39 -10.04 12.47
C SER A 2 -25.87 -10.14 12.46
N GLU A 3 -25.28 -10.52 11.33
CA GLU A 3 -23.83 -10.40 11.14
C GLU A 3 -23.43 -8.96 11.43
N ASN A 4 -22.46 -8.75 12.34
CA ASN A 4 -21.88 -7.43 12.57
C ASN A 4 -21.22 -6.98 11.27
N LYS A 5 -21.93 -6.12 10.52
CA LYS A 5 -21.44 -5.57 9.26
C LYS A 5 -20.25 -4.64 9.53
N PRO A 6 -19.29 -4.54 8.59
CA PRO A 6 -18.18 -3.63 8.73
C PRO A 6 -18.63 -2.16 8.67
N ILE A 7 -17.94 -1.33 9.42
CA ILE A 7 -18.09 0.13 9.46
C ILE A 7 -16.87 0.79 8.78
N ILE A 8 -15.69 0.17 8.91
CA ILE A 8 -14.45 0.61 8.26
C ILE A 8 -13.87 -0.56 7.48
N LEU A 9 -13.43 -0.28 6.25
CA LEU A 9 -12.65 -1.19 5.42
C LEU A 9 -11.24 -0.68 5.25
N ILE A 10 -10.28 -1.59 5.32
CA ILE A 10 -8.85 -1.28 5.23
C ILE A 10 -8.20 -2.24 4.25
N VAL A 11 -7.41 -1.70 3.32
CA VAL A 11 -6.58 -2.44 2.37
C VAL A 11 -5.19 -1.82 2.28
N SER A 12 -4.22 -2.55 1.73
CA SER A 12 -2.86 -2.07 1.51
C SER A 12 -2.27 -2.72 0.26
N ASP A 13 -1.12 -2.21 -0.19
CA ASP A 13 -0.26 -2.88 -1.17
C ASP A 13 -1.02 -3.28 -2.44
N VAL A 14 -1.77 -2.31 -2.97
CA VAL A 14 -2.48 -2.48 -4.24
C VAL A 14 -1.51 -2.45 -5.41
N HIS A 15 -0.45 -1.64 -5.32
CA HIS A 15 0.65 -1.49 -6.28
C HIS A 15 0.19 -1.25 -7.72
N LEU A 16 -0.70 -0.26 -7.92
CA LEU A 16 -1.09 0.17 -9.24
C LEU A 16 0.13 0.65 -10.02
N GLY A 17 0.47 -0.06 -11.09
CA GLY A 17 1.65 0.20 -11.91
C GLY A 17 2.45 -1.06 -12.16
N SER A 18 2.55 -1.92 -11.15
CA SER A 18 3.27 -3.19 -11.20
C SER A 18 2.57 -4.23 -12.09
N LEU A 19 3.40 -5.11 -12.68
CA LEU A 19 3.01 -6.26 -13.50
C LEU A 19 1.96 -7.15 -12.80
N ASP A 20 2.20 -7.53 -11.55
CA ASP A 20 1.45 -8.59 -10.86
C ASP A 20 0.36 -8.07 -9.90
N CYS A 21 -0.10 -6.83 -10.13
CA CYS A 21 -1.23 -6.26 -9.40
C CYS A 21 -2.57 -6.82 -9.91
N GLU A 22 -3.40 -7.34 -8.98
CA GLU A 22 -4.71 -7.96 -9.16
C GLU A 22 -5.84 -6.94 -9.42
N LYS A 23 -5.67 -6.14 -10.49
CA LYS A 23 -6.55 -5.00 -10.81
C LYS A 23 -8.01 -5.39 -10.99
N ASP A 24 -8.28 -6.56 -11.57
CA ASP A 24 -9.65 -7.01 -11.81
C ASP A 24 -10.38 -7.37 -10.52
N LEU A 25 -9.72 -8.10 -9.62
CA LEU A 25 -10.26 -8.41 -8.30
C LEU A 25 -10.46 -7.13 -7.48
N PHE A 26 -9.54 -6.17 -7.57
CA PHE A 26 -9.69 -4.89 -6.89
C PHE A 26 -10.87 -4.08 -7.45
N ILE A 27 -11.05 -4.02 -8.77
CA ILE A 27 -12.22 -3.39 -9.41
C ILE A 27 -13.52 -4.03 -8.91
N GLN A 28 -13.59 -5.37 -8.85
CA GLN A 28 -14.76 -6.08 -8.34
C GLN A 28 -15.00 -5.73 -6.87
N PHE A 29 -13.96 -5.71 -6.04
CA PHE A 29 -14.05 -5.31 -4.64
C PHE A 29 -14.61 -3.88 -4.46
N LEU A 30 -14.10 -2.91 -5.23
CA LEU A 30 -14.63 -1.53 -5.18
C LEU A 30 -16.10 -1.46 -5.60
N LYS A 31 -16.52 -2.24 -6.61
CA LYS A 31 -17.94 -2.33 -7.02
C LYS A 31 -18.80 -2.89 -5.89
N ARG A 32 -18.35 -3.92 -5.17
CA ARG A 32 -19.05 -4.48 -4.01
C ARG A 32 -19.25 -3.44 -2.89
N ILE A 33 -18.25 -2.59 -2.65
CA ILE A 33 -18.37 -1.45 -1.72
C ILE A 33 -19.47 -0.49 -2.20
N ILE A 34 -19.41 -0.07 -3.46
CA ILE A 34 -20.36 0.91 -4.04
C ILE A 34 -21.79 0.39 -4.04
N ASN A 35 -21.98 -0.91 -4.26
CA ASN A 35 -23.27 -1.60 -4.28
C ASN A 35 -23.84 -1.90 -2.88
N GLY A 36 -23.09 -1.64 -1.80
CA GLY A 36 -23.52 -1.92 -0.43
C GLY A 36 -23.47 -3.41 -0.05
N GLU A 37 -22.82 -4.25 -0.84
CA GLU A 37 -22.71 -5.70 -0.59
C GLU A 37 -21.87 -6.01 0.65
N LEU A 38 -20.93 -5.12 1.00
CA LEU A 38 -20.15 -5.20 2.22
C LEU A 38 -20.83 -4.51 3.41
N GLY A 39 -22.04 -3.97 3.24
CA GLY A 39 -22.82 -3.34 4.30
C GLY A 39 -23.08 -1.86 4.05
N ASN A 40 -24.29 -1.42 4.41
CA ASN A 40 -24.74 -0.04 4.24
C ASN A 40 -24.24 0.89 5.37
N GLU A 41 -23.58 0.33 6.39
CA GLU A 41 -23.05 1.05 7.56
C GLU A 41 -21.60 1.53 7.37
N LEU A 42 -21.00 1.22 6.21
CA LEU A 42 -19.65 1.61 5.85
C LEU A 42 -19.51 3.13 5.82
N GLN A 43 -18.56 3.64 6.61
CA GLN A 43 -18.30 5.06 6.79
C GLN A 43 -16.88 5.48 6.42
N ALA A 44 -15.93 4.54 6.35
CA ALA A 44 -14.58 4.81 5.90
C ALA A 44 -13.98 3.67 5.09
N PHE A 45 -13.20 4.04 4.07
CA PHE A 45 -12.34 3.16 3.31
C PHE A 45 -10.90 3.70 3.37
N ILE A 46 -10.00 2.94 3.96
CA ILE A 46 -8.62 3.34 4.24
C ILE A 46 -7.68 2.47 3.40
N ILE A 47 -6.71 3.10 2.73
CA ILE A 47 -5.68 2.43 1.94
C ILE A 47 -4.31 2.70 2.59
N LEU A 48 -3.68 1.68 3.17
CA LEU A 48 -2.46 1.78 3.99
C LEU A 48 -1.16 1.77 3.18
N GLY A 49 -1.02 2.67 2.21
CA GLY A 49 0.24 2.81 1.45
C GLY A 49 0.41 1.81 0.32
N ASP A 50 1.44 2.05 -0.48
CA ASP A 50 1.78 1.30 -1.68
C ASP A 50 0.57 1.09 -2.62
N PHE A 51 -0.32 2.07 -2.67
CA PHE A 51 -1.46 2.08 -3.58
C PHE A 51 -1.00 2.29 -5.02
N ILE A 52 -0.09 3.25 -5.22
CA ILE A 52 0.53 3.53 -6.53
C ILE A 52 2.00 3.13 -6.49
N ASP A 53 2.41 2.33 -7.47
CA ASP A 53 3.79 1.88 -7.59
C ASP A 53 4.62 2.80 -8.50
N LEU A 54 5.06 3.94 -7.95
CA LEU A 54 5.97 4.85 -8.67
C LEU A 54 7.39 4.32 -8.75
N CYS A 55 7.73 3.22 -8.08
CA CYS A 55 9.00 2.53 -8.30
C CYS A 55 8.98 1.74 -9.62
N MET A 56 7.80 1.24 -10.02
CA MET A 56 7.62 0.35 -11.17
C MET A 56 6.96 1.01 -12.38
N ASP A 57 6.31 2.17 -12.23
CA ASP A 57 5.69 2.89 -13.35
C ASP A 57 5.93 4.41 -13.28
N ILE A 58 5.56 5.11 -14.35
CA ILE A 58 5.57 6.57 -14.43
C ILE A 58 4.14 7.12 -14.48
N PRO A 59 3.85 8.28 -13.84
CA PRO A 59 2.48 8.79 -13.72
C PRO A 59 1.74 8.92 -15.06
N ARG A 60 2.41 9.42 -16.10
CA ARG A 60 1.82 9.62 -17.43
C ARG A 60 1.36 8.32 -18.10
N THR A 61 2.08 7.22 -17.85
CA THR A 61 1.76 5.90 -18.43
C THR A 61 0.69 5.22 -17.60
N LEU A 62 0.84 5.26 -16.28
CA LEU A 62 -0.10 4.74 -15.31
C LEU A 62 -1.53 5.27 -15.54
N LEU A 63 -1.67 6.60 -15.67
CA LEU A 63 -2.96 7.27 -15.87
C LEU A 63 -3.64 6.95 -17.21
N ARG A 64 -2.93 6.39 -18.19
CA ARG A 64 -3.49 6.01 -19.50
C ARG A 64 -4.04 4.60 -19.53
N ARG A 65 -3.79 3.79 -18.50
CA ARG A 65 -4.22 2.38 -18.47
C ARG A 65 -5.71 2.31 -18.13
N LYS A 66 -6.52 1.69 -19.00
CA LYS A 66 -7.98 1.58 -18.87
C LYS A 66 -8.43 1.10 -17.48
N LYS A 67 -7.87 -0.01 -16.98
CA LYS A 67 -8.23 -0.56 -15.66
C LYS A 67 -7.88 0.39 -14.50
N ILE A 68 -6.80 1.16 -14.61
CA ILE A 68 -6.43 2.14 -13.58
C ILE A 68 -7.40 3.33 -13.60
N GLN A 69 -7.81 3.78 -14.79
CA GLN A 69 -8.85 4.81 -14.91
C GLN A 69 -10.20 4.35 -14.34
N GLU A 70 -10.55 3.08 -14.53
CA GLU A 70 -11.75 2.48 -13.92
C GLU A 70 -11.64 2.47 -12.38
N ILE A 71 -10.51 2.01 -11.83
CA ILE A 71 -10.26 2.05 -10.37
C ILE A 71 -10.38 3.47 -9.82
N PHE A 72 -9.77 4.46 -10.47
CA PHE A 72 -9.87 5.86 -10.03
C PHE A 72 -11.29 6.42 -10.14
N THR A 73 -12.05 6.04 -11.16
CA THR A 73 -13.47 6.41 -11.26
C THR A 73 -14.27 5.84 -10.09
N LEU A 74 -14.09 4.56 -9.76
CA LEU A 74 -14.76 3.91 -8.64
C LEU A 74 -14.37 4.55 -7.29
N LEU A 75 -13.09 4.90 -7.10
CA LEU A 75 -12.65 5.60 -5.89
C LEU A 75 -13.26 7.00 -5.75
N LEU A 76 -13.45 7.73 -6.86
CA LEU A 76 -14.19 9.00 -6.84
C LEU A 76 -15.65 8.81 -6.42
N GLU A 77 -16.28 7.70 -6.81
CA GLU A 77 -17.64 7.35 -6.34
C GLU A 77 -17.66 7.00 -4.86
N ILE A 78 -16.69 6.20 -4.38
CA ILE A 78 -16.55 5.86 -2.95
C ILE A 78 -16.36 7.13 -2.12
N LYS A 79 -15.48 8.04 -2.55
CA LYS A 79 -15.23 9.33 -1.91
C LYS A 79 -16.51 10.18 -1.75
N LYS A 80 -17.51 10.04 -2.63
CA LYS A 80 -18.80 10.75 -2.51
C LYS A 80 -19.72 10.14 -1.46
N LYS A 81 -19.52 8.86 -1.12
CA LYS A 81 -20.40 8.09 -0.22
C LYS A 81 -19.84 7.96 1.20
N MET A 82 -18.52 7.93 1.34
CA MET A 82 -17.85 7.67 2.62
C MET A 82 -16.46 8.34 2.67
N ASN A 83 -15.83 8.31 3.84
CA ASN A 83 -14.49 8.86 4.02
C ASN A 83 -13.47 7.97 3.32
N LEU A 84 -12.80 8.50 2.29
CA LEU A 84 -11.68 7.85 1.65
C LEU A 84 -10.37 8.40 2.23
N VAL A 85 -9.49 7.53 2.72
CA VAL A 85 -8.21 7.90 3.33
C VAL A 85 -7.09 7.08 2.69
N PHE A 86 -5.98 7.73 2.38
CA PHE A 86 -4.74 7.11 1.95
C PHE A 86 -3.67 7.42 2.99
N LEU A 87 -3.00 6.37 3.49
CA LEU A 87 -1.69 6.53 4.09
C LEU A 87 -0.64 6.34 3.00
N LEU A 88 0.43 7.11 2.99
CA LEU A 88 1.48 6.97 1.97
C LEU A 88 2.53 5.93 2.39
N GLY A 89 2.90 5.06 1.46
CA GLY A 89 3.96 4.06 1.61
C GLY A 89 5.25 4.45 0.90
N ASN A 90 6.21 3.52 0.91
CA ASN A 90 7.53 3.74 0.31
C ASN A 90 7.53 3.63 -1.22
N HIS A 91 6.44 3.21 -1.85
CA HIS A 91 6.31 3.20 -3.31
C HIS A 91 5.75 4.51 -3.89
N GLU A 92 5.11 5.36 -3.08
CA GLU A 92 4.62 6.68 -3.51
C GLU A 92 5.60 7.82 -3.25
N ILE A 93 6.24 7.82 -2.08
CA ILE A 93 7.15 8.90 -1.65
C ILE A 93 8.52 8.36 -1.23
N PRO A 94 9.60 9.12 -1.47
CA PRO A 94 10.91 8.75 -0.96
C PRO A 94 10.92 8.71 0.56
N VAL A 95 11.64 7.75 1.12
CA VAL A 95 11.62 7.42 2.54
C VAL A 95 12.99 7.53 3.23
N THR A 96 13.88 8.33 2.64
CA THR A 96 15.29 8.46 3.08
C THR A 96 15.47 9.48 4.21
N GLY A 97 16.32 9.18 5.20
CA GLY A 97 16.54 10.07 6.36
C GLY A 97 15.25 10.25 7.17
N ASP A 98 15.15 11.32 7.96
CA ASP A 98 13.93 11.58 8.74
C ASP A 98 12.70 11.64 7.82
N PHE A 99 11.76 10.71 8.07
CA PHE A 99 10.59 10.50 7.25
C PHE A 99 9.47 11.48 7.64
N ASP A 100 9.21 11.61 8.95
CA ASP A 100 8.21 12.50 9.55
C ASP A 100 8.50 13.96 9.18
N GLU A 101 9.73 14.44 9.43
CA GLU A 101 10.13 15.83 9.13
C GLU A 101 9.94 16.19 7.65
N LYS A 102 10.13 15.21 6.76
CA LYS A 102 10.12 15.42 5.30
C LYS A 102 8.79 15.06 4.65
N PHE A 103 7.84 14.50 5.41
CA PHE A 103 6.61 13.91 4.88
C PHE A 103 5.81 14.93 4.07
N GLU A 104 5.48 16.08 4.67
CA GLU A 104 4.62 17.09 4.04
C GLU A 104 5.17 17.58 2.70
N ARG A 105 6.48 17.83 2.62
CA ARG A 105 7.16 18.23 1.38
C ARG A 105 7.12 17.12 0.33
N ARG A 106 7.24 15.85 0.74
CA ARG A 106 7.22 14.68 -0.15
C ARG A 106 5.81 14.38 -0.64
N LYS A 107 4.81 14.43 0.25
CA LYS A 107 3.38 14.37 -0.07
C LYS A 107 3.03 15.39 -1.14
N LYS A 108 3.36 16.68 -0.94
CA LYS A 108 3.16 17.74 -1.95
C LYS A 108 3.77 17.41 -3.32
N LYS A 109 5.01 16.89 -3.33
CA LYS A 109 5.68 16.49 -4.59
C LYS A 109 4.96 15.32 -5.27
N PHE A 110 4.50 14.33 -4.51
CA PHE A 110 3.73 13.21 -5.02
C PHE A 110 2.41 13.70 -5.63
N LEU A 111 1.60 14.47 -4.90
CA LEU A 111 0.32 14.99 -5.39
C LEU A 111 0.48 15.84 -6.66
N ASN A 112 1.54 16.66 -6.71
CA ASN A 112 1.85 17.48 -7.89
C ASN A 112 2.17 16.67 -9.15
N LYS A 113 2.52 15.37 -9.05
CA LYS A 113 2.68 14.49 -10.23
C LYS A 113 1.34 14.21 -10.92
N PHE A 114 0.21 14.35 -10.21
CA PHE A 114 -1.12 14.00 -10.68
C PHE A 114 -2.08 15.19 -10.80
N LYS A 115 -1.65 16.41 -10.42
CA LYS A 115 -2.50 17.61 -10.36
C LYS A 115 -3.23 17.98 -11.66
N ASN A 116 -2.64 17.65 -12.81
CA ASN A 116 -3.17 17.97 -14.14
C ASN A 116 -3.94 16.80 -14.76
N SER A 117 -4.24 15.77 -13.97
CA SER A 117 -5.02 14.61 -14.43
C SER A 117 -6.52 14.85 -14.27
N ASN A 118 -7.32 14.07 -15.00
CA ASN A 118 -8.78 14.01 -14.82
C ASN A 118 -9.20 13.48 -13.43
N PHE A 119 -8.25 12.96 -12.66
CA PHE A 119 -8.45 12.40 -11.33
C PHE A 119 -7.84 13.26 -10.23
N LYS A 120 -7.52 14.54 -10.50
CA LYS A 120 -6.89 15.46 -9.54
C LYS A 120 -7.59 15.51 -8.17
N GLU A 121 -8.90 15.27 -8.13
CA GLU A 121 -9.68 15.20 -6.90
C GLU A 121 -9.28 14.04 -5.97
N LEU A 122 -8.73 12.95 -6.50
CA LEU A 122 -8.13 11.87 -5.70
C LEU A 122 -6.72 12.19 -5.22
N PHE A 123 -6.11 13.27 -5.71
CA PHE A 123 -4.73 13.67 -5.40
C PHE A 123 -4.71 15.05 -4.73
N ASN A 124 -5.62 15.24 -3.76
CA ASN A 124 -5.71 16.44 -2.94
C ASN A 124 -5.09 16.17 -1.54
N ASN A 125 -4.73 17.22 -0.81
CA ASN A 125 -4.00 17.08 0.46
C ASN A 125 -4.85 16.48 1.60
N GLU A 126 -6.18 16.55 1.52
CA GLU A 126 -7.12 16.14 2.57
C GLU A 126 -7.40 14.63 2.59
N LEU A 127 -6.82 13.89 1.64
CA LEU A 127 -6.95 12.44 1.54
C LEU A 127 -5.69 11.69 1.96
N TYR A 128 -4.53 12.35 2.07
CA TYR A 128 -3.23 11.69 2.25
C TYR A 128 -2.56 12.08 3.57
N TYR A 129 -2.23 11.05 4.35
CA TYR A 129 -1.66 11.14 5.67
C TYR A 129 -0.53 10.12 5.83
N GLN A 130 0.15 10.16 6.96
CA GLN A 130 1.20 9.19 7.28
C GLN A 130 0.71 8.12 8.26
N TYR A 131 -0.13 8.51 9.20
CA TYR A 131 -0.64 7.64 10.27
C TYR A 131 -2.13 7.87 10.49
N ALA A 132 -2.80 6.85 11.01
CA ALA A 132 -4.16 6.93 11.54
C ALA A 132 -4.23 6.35 12.95
N LEU A 133 -5.07 6.93 13.82
CA LEU A 133 -5.42 6.37 15.12
C LEU A 133 -6.93 6.38 15.27
N LEU A 134 -7.53 5.20 15.41
CA LEU A 134 -8.94 5.05 15.72
C LEU A 134 -9.11 4.86 17.23
N LYS A 135 -9.83 5.78 17.87
CA LYS A 135 -10.06 5.74 19.31
C LYS A 135 -11.37 6.42 19.71
N LYS A 136 -11.77 6.22 20.96
CA LYS A 136 -12.83 6.99 21.59
C LYS A 136 -12.30 8.33 22.12
N SER A 137 -12.99 9.42 21.79
CA SER A 137 -12.75 10.76 22.31
C SER A 137 -14.04 11.29 22.94
N ASP A 138 -14.04 11.43 24.26
CA ASP A 138 -15.23 11.74 25.05
C ASP A 138 -16.37 10.74 24.77
N THR A 139 -17.38 11.16 24.01
CA THR A 139 -18.54 10.34 23.64
C THR A 139 -18.48 9.79 22.22
N ASP A 140 -17.54 10.28 21.40
CA ASP A 140 -17.49 10.01 19.97
C ASP A 140 -16.34 9.05 19.62
N ASP A 141 -16.61 8.14 18.68
CA ASP A 141 -15.55 7.33 18.08
C ASP A 141 -14.96 8.11 16.90
N ILE A 142 -13.65 8.36 16.94
CA ILE A 142 -12.97 9.26 16.01
C ILE A 142 -11.77 8.55 15.38
N LEU A 143 -11.66 8.68 14.06
CA LEU A 143 -10.46 8.38 13.29
C LEU A 143 -9.62 9.66 13.18
N PHE A 144 -8.52 9.69 13.90
CA PHE A 144 -7.53 10.77 13.87
C PHE A 144 -6.49 10.49 12.79
N LEU A 145 -6.08 11.52 12.06
CA LEU A 145 -5.16 11.44 10.92
C LEU A 145 -3.96 12.36 11.15
N TYR A 146 -2.75 11.85 10.92
CA TYR A 146 -1.50 12.54 11.27
C TYR A 146 -0.48 12.49 10.13
N ASP A 147 0.38 13.50 10.10
CA ASP A 147 1.50 13.65 9.16
C ASP A 147 2.87 13.38 9.83
N SER A 148 2.93 13.18 11.15
CA SER A 148 4.16 12.82 11.88
C SER A 148 3.87 12.09 13.19
N ARG A 149 4.88 11.41 13.77
CA ARG A 149 4.76 10.75 15.09
C ARG A 149 4.53 11.73 16.24
N GLU A 150 5.21 12.88 16.22
CA GLU A 150 5.06 13.96 17.22
C GLU A 150 3.62 14.47 17.36
N GLN A 151 2.82 14.35 16.30
CA GLN A 151 1.42 14.78 16.30
C GLN A 151 0.46 13.79 16.94
N ILE A 152 0.84 12.51 17.03
CA ILE A 152 -0.04 11.43 17.51
C ILE A 152 -0.51 11.77 18.93
N GLU A 153 -1.80 11.52 19.20
CA GLU A 153 -2.54 11.89 20.42
C GLU A 153 -2.75 13.39 20.66
N ASN A 154 -1.84 14.27 20.23
CA ASN A 154 -1.81 15.67 20.67
C ASN A 154 -2.28 16.71 19.64
N ASN A 155 -2.00 16.50 18.36
CA ASN A 155 -2.23 17.52 17.32
C ASN A 155 -2.63 16.89 15.98
N PRO A 156 -3.83 16.29 15.89
CA PRO A 156 -4.28 15.66 14.66
C PRO A 156 -4.43 16.68 13.52
N VAL A 157 -4.03 16.27 12.31
CA VAL A 157 -4.25 17.08 11.10
C VAL A 157 -5.72 17.08 10.72
N LYS A 158 -6.42 15.96 10.96
CA LYS A 158 -7.85 15.82 10.71
C LYS A 158 -8.47 14.80 11.66
N GLU A 159 -9.71 15.06 12.02
CA GLU A 159 -10.55 14.19 12.83
C GLU A 159 -11.78 13.80 12.01
N VAL A 160 -12.09 12.50 11.98
CA VAL A 160 -13.24 11.96 11.27
C VAL A 160 -14.09 11.18 12.25
N LYS A 161 -15.27 11.70 12.57
CA LYS A 161 -16.25 11.01 13.41
C LYS A 161 -16.79 9.76 12.70
N ILE A 162 -16.76 8.63 13.38
CA ILE A 162 -17.32 7.35 12.94
C ILE A 162 -18.52 7.04 13.84
N ASN A 163 -19.72 7.06 13.26
CA ASN A 163 -20.94 6.84 14.02
C ASN A 163 -21.17 5.34 14.27
N ASN A 164 -21.81 4.99 15.39
CA ASN A 164 -22.26 3.63 15.70
C ASN A 164 -21.15 2.56 15.74
N LEU A 165 -19.88 2.94 15.96
CA LEU A 165 -18.78 1.99 16.14
C LEU A 165 -18.72 1.45 17.58
N ASN A 166 -19.19 2.24 18.56
CA ASN A 166 -19.33 1.90 19.97
C ASN A 166 -18.05 1.33 20.59
N LEU A 167 -16.92 2.03 20.42
CA LEU A 167 -15.64 1.59 20.97
C LEU A 167 -15.64 1.62 22.50
N ASP A 168 -14.83 0.75 23.09
CA ASP A 168 -14.46 0.85 24.50
C ASP A 168 -13.54 2.07 24.73
N THR A 169 -13.54 2.61 25.95
CA THR A 169 -12.83 3.87 26.27
C THR A 169 -11.31 3.78 26.09
N ASP A 170 -10.75 2.60 26.31
CA ASP A 170 -9.33 2.27 26.19
C ASP A 170 -8.95 1.77 24.78
N TYR A 171 -9.90 1.65 23.85
CA TYR A 171 -9.59 1.21 22.49
C TYR A 171 -8.68 2.22 21.76
N ARG A 172 -7.57 1.72 21.22
CA ARG A 172 -6.57 2.48 20.46
C ARG A 172 -6.03 1.61 19.31
N CYS A 173 -6.56 1.83 18.12
CA CYS A 173 -6.10 1.13 16.92
C CYS A 173 -5.25 2.05 16.04
N PHE A 174 -3.95 1.77 16.04
CA PHE A 174 -2.96 2.47 15.22
C PHE A 174 -2.87 1.84 13.84
N MET A 175 -2.82 2.68 12.81
CA MET A 175 -2.77 2.26 11.42
C MET A 175 -1.65 3.00 10.70
N ALA A 176 -0.80 2.25 10.01
CA ALA A 176 0.33 2.78 9.26
C ALA A 176 0.66 1.87 8.07
N HIS A 177 1.42 2.37 7.10
CA HIS A 177 2.11 1.46 6.18
C HIS A 177 3.27 0.77 6.94
N GLY A 178 3.63 -0.45 6.55
CA GLY A 178 4.63 -1.24 7.30
C GLY A 178 6.05 -0.68 7.24
N TYR A 179 6.36 0.17 6.25
CA TYR A 179 7.66 0.80 6.15
C TYR A 179 7.98 1.72 7.33
N GLN A 180 6.96 2.26 8.00
CA GLN A 180 7.09 3.12 9.18
C GLN A 180 7.81 2.41 10.33
N PHE A 181 7.76 1.08 10.36
CA PHE A 181 8.46 0.25 11.35
C PHE A 181 9.87 -0.15 10.93
N GLU A 182 10.26 0.02 9.66
CA GLU A 182 11.57 -0.46 9.20
C GLU A 182 12.73 0.26 9.91
N PRO A 183 13.83 -0.43 10.24
CA PRO A 183 14.92 0.15 11.00
C PRO A 183 15.68 1.17 10.16
N ASP A 184 16.29 2.16 10.83
CA ASP A 184 17.00 3.26 10.19
C ASP A 184 18.07 2.78 9.19
N ILE A 185 18.75 1.67 9.49
CA ILE A 185 19.77 1.08 8.61
C ILE A 185 19.17 0.59 7.28
N TYR A 186 18.00 -0.02 7.32
CA TYR A 186 17.28 -0.45 6.13
C TYR A 186 16.83 0.77 5.32
N ARG A 187 16.24 1.77 6.00
CA ARG A 187 15.81 3.03 5.37
C ARG A 187 16.98 3.79 4.75
N PHE A 188 18.16 3.73 5.36
CA PHE A 188 19.37 4.35 4.84
C PHE A 188 19.87 3.67 3.55
N ILE A 189 19.89 2.34 3.50
CA ILE A 189 20.43 1.60 2.35
C ILE A 189 19.38 1.47 1.24
N VAL A 190 18.24 0.87 1.58
CA VAL A 190 17.18 0.53 0.64
C VAL A 190 16.35 1.75 0.26
N GLY A 191 16.17 2.71 1.17
CA GLY A 191 15.45 3.94 0.86
C GLY A 191 16.08 4.78 -0.25
N GLN A 192 17.42 4.78 -0.42
CA GLN A 192 18.07 5.50 -1.52
C GLN A 192 17.75 4.87 -2.88
N PHE A 193 17.66 3.55 -2.91
CA PHE A 193 17.27 2.82 -4.10
C PHE A 193 15.82 3.15 -4.49
N TRP A 194 14.87 3.06 -3.56
CA TRP A 194 13.49 3.44 -3.81
C TRP A 194 13.34 4.90 -4.23
N LYS A 195 14.04 5.81 -3.54
CA LYS A 195 14.08 7.24 -3.91
C LYS A 195 14.52 7.43 -5.36
N SER A 196 15.55 6.71 -5.81
CA SER A 196 16.03 6.79 -7.19
C SER A 196 14.94 6.36 -8.18
N LEU A 197 14.27 5.24 -7.91
CA LEU A 197 13.19 4.74 -8.76
C LEU A 197 11.98 5.66 -8.80
N ILE A 198 11.47 6.12 -7.64
CA ILE A 198 10.33 7.05 -7.55
C ILE A 198 10.59 8.36 -8.30
N SER A 199 11.86 8.82 -8.25
CA SER A 199 12.29 10.06 -8.89
C SER A 199 12.57 9.90 -10.38
N SER A 200 12.89 8.68 -10.83
CA SER A 200 13.13 8.38 -12.24
C SER A 200 11.86 8.57 -13.07
N ASN A 201 12.03 9.17 -14.25
CA ASN A 201 11.00 9.23 -15.31
C ASN A 201 11.35 8.34 -16.51
N ASN A 202 12.44 7.56 -16.40
CA ASN A 202 12.84 6.60 -17.42
C ASN A 202 11.96 5.35 -17.27
N PHE A 203 11.17 5.07 -18.31
CA PHE A 203 10.19 3.99 -18.30
C PHE A 203 10.87 2.63 -18.33
N GLU A 204 11.89 2.51 -19.17
CA GLU A 204 12.70 1.31 -19.42
C GLU A 204 13.39 0.82 -18.16
N VAL A 205 13.95 1.74 -17.37
CA VAL A 205 14.57 1.44 -16.07
C VAL A 205 13.53 0.83 -15.13
N LYS A 206 12.36 1.47 -14.98
CA LYS A 206 11.31 1.00 -14.07
C LYS A 206 10.74 -0.35 -14.48
N GLU A 207 10.51 -0.53 -15.77
CA GLU A 207 10.03 -1.78 -16.34
C GLU A 207 11.03 -2.93 -16.15
N THR A 208 12.33 -2.64 -16.28
CA THR A 208 13.40 -3.61 -15.97
C THR A 208 13.37 -3.98 -14.49
N HIS A 209 13.18 -3.00 -13.59
CA HIS A 209 13.04 -3.24 -12.16
C HIS A 209 11.81 -4.08 -11.82
N ASP A 210 10.65 -3.75 -12.40
CA ASP A 210 9.38 -4.46 -12.22
C ASP A 210 9.54 -5.93 -12.64
N TYR A 211 10.12 -6.18 -13.82
CA TYR A 211 10.43 -7.52 -14.30
C TYR A 211 11.36 -8.29 -13.34
N PHE A 212 12.48 -7.70 -12.92
CA PHE A 212 13.39 -8.40 -12.02
C PHE A 212 12.75 -8.69 -10.66
N TRP A 213 11.98 -7.76 -10.10
CA TRP A 213 11.34 -7.94 -8.81
C TRP A 213 10.28 -9.04 -8.88
N ASN A 214 9.30 -8.86 -9.76
CA ASN A 214 8.10 -9.66 -9.80
C ASN A 214 8.31 -10.98 -10.54
N HIS A 215 9.02 -10.96 -11.68
CA HIS A 215 9.18 -12.16 -12.49
C HIS A 215 10.40 -13.02 -12.12
N ILE A 216 11.47 -12.42 -11.57
CA ILE A 216 12.72 -13.15 -11.24
C ILE A 216 12.89 -13.39 -9.74
N ILE A 217 12.82 -12.34 -8.91
CA ILE A 217 13.13 -12.45 -7.48
C ILE A 217 12.07 -13.25 -6.75
N LYS A 218 10.79 -12.85 -6.88
CA LYS A 218 9.66 -13.48 -6.20
C LYS A 218 9.44 -14.93 -6.62
N ASN A 219 9.63 -15.23 -7.90
CA ASN A 219 9.58 -16.60 -8.43
C ASN A 219 10.81 -17.46 -8.09
N GLY A 220 11.69 -17.00 -7.19
CA GLY A 220 12.86 -17.77 -6.77
C GLY A 220 13.97 -17.94 -7.83
N ARG A 221 13.79 -17.41 -9.05
CA ARG A 221 14.75 -17.54 -10.16
C ARG A 221 16.09 -16.86 -9.83
N LYS A 222 17.17 -17.37 -10.40
CA LYS A 222 18.50 -16.74 -10.30
C LYS A 222 18.55 -15.51 -11.22
N ILE A 223 19.02 -14.38 -10.71
CA ILE A 223 19.17 -13.13 -11.49
C ILE A 223 20.34 -13.23 -12.48
N LYS A 224 21.49 -13.81 -12.06
CA LYS A 224 22.73 -13.87 -12.86
C LYS A 224 22.55 -14.36 -14.32
N PRO A 225 21.78 -15.42 -14.62
CA PRO A 225 21.65 -15.92 -16.00
C PRO A 225 20.79 -15.06 -16.93
N VAL A 226 19.96 -14.14 -16.43
CA VAL A 226 19.03 -13.36 -17.26
C VAL A 226 19.78 -12.43 -18.22
N ARG A 227 19.58 -12.58 -19.53
CA ARG A 227 20.14 -11.67 -20.55
C ARG A 227 19.11 -10.60 -20.94
N PHE A 228 19.59 -9.51 -21.55
CA PHE A 228 18.73 -8.38 -21.90
C PHE A 228 17.68 -8.76 -22.96
N GLU A 229 18.09 -9.46 -24.01
CA GLU A 229 17.18 -9.95 -25.05
C GLU A 229 16.12 -10.91 -24.49
N ASP A 230 16.54 -11.87 -23.65
CA ASP A 230 15.61 -12.82 -23.00
C ASP A 230 14.54 -12.08 -22.17
N MET A 231 14.94 -11.02 -21.44
CA MET A 231 13.99 -10.19 -20.70
C MET A 231 12.96 -9.53 -21.63
N LYS A 232 13.41 -8.93 -22.74
CA LYS A 232 12.50 -8.25 -23.68
C LYS A 232 11.48 -9.22 -24.28
N GLU A 233 11.93 -10.41 -24.66
CA GLU A 233 11.05 -11.48 -25.16
C GLU A 233 10.04 -11.95 -24.10
N GLU A 234 10.49 -12.14 -22.86
CA GLU A 234 9.60 -12.51 -21.74
C GLU A 234 8.59 -11.38 -21.45
N LEU A 235 9.03 -10.12 -21.43
CA LEU A 235 8.16 -8.95 -21.25
C LEU A 235 7.10 -8.82 -22.36
N ALA A 236 7.48 -9.05 -23.62
CA ALA A 236 6.56 -9.04 -24.75
C ALA A 236 5.42 -10.06 -24.52
N LYS A 237 5.76 -11.28 -24.08
CA LYS A 237 4.79 -12.33 -23.75
C LYS A 237 3.90 -11.94 -22.57
N LEU A 238 4.50 -11.52 -21.45
CA LEU A 238 3.78 -11.13 -20.23
C LEU A 238 2.77 -10.00 -20.50
N LYS A 239 3.16 -9.04 -21.34
CA LYS A 239 2.32 -7.87 -21.66
C LYS A 239 1.43 -8.06 -22.88
N ARG A 240 1.48 -9.22 -23.54
CA ARG A 240 0.76 -9.51 -24.79
C ARG A 240 1.02 -8.45 -25.86
N LYS A 241 2.29 -8.10 -26.06
CA LYS A 241 2.77 -7.15 -27.07
C LYS A 241 3.72 -7.83 -28.04
N SER A 242 3.89 -7.24 -29.22
CA SER A 242 4.93 -7.69 -30.15
C SER A 242 6.32 -7.34 -29.61
N ILE A 243 7.35 -8.10 -30.03
CA ILE A 243 8.72 -7.85 -29.63
C ILE A 243 9.21 -6.49 -30.15
N GLU A 244 8.81 -6.09 -31.36
CA GLU A 244 9.17 -4.80 -31.96
C GLU A 244 8.62 -3.63 -31.13
N SER A 245 7.41 -3.77 -30.56
CA SER A 245 6.84 -2.77 -29.67
C SER A 245 7.64 -2.65 -28.37
N VAL A 246 8.18 -3.75 -27.86
CA VAL A 246 9.04 -3.74 -26.66
C VAL A 246 10.40 -3.16 -27.01
N ASP A 247 11.03 -3.58 -28.12
CA ASP A 247 12.32 -3.05 -28.58
C ASP A 247 12.28 -1.53 -28.78
N MET A 248 11.22 -1.02 -29.42
CA MET A 248 11.01 0.41 -29.59
C MET A 248 10.91 1.12 -28.23
N ALA A 249 10.14 0.54 -27.30
CA ALA A 249 9.99 1.08 -25.96
C ALA A 249 11.28 1.02 -25.13
N PHE A 250 12.19 0.09 -25.42
CA PHE A 250 13.46 -0.13 -24.72
C PHE A 250 14.68 0.46 -25.46
N SER A 251 14.46 1.20 -26.55
CA SER A 251 15.52 1.79 -27.37
C SER A 251 16.46 2.73 -26.59
N GLY A 252 15.99 3.29 -25.47
CA GLY A 252 16.77 4.17 -24.59
C GLY A 252 17.61 3.46 -23.53
N LEU A 253 17.47 2.14 -23.33
CA LEU A 253 18.19 1.41 -22.29
C LEU A 253 19.34 0.59 -22.89
N ASN A 254 20.57 0.93 -22.52
CA ASN A 254 21.73 0.18 -23.01
C ASN A 254 22.11 -1.00 -22.11
N ILE A 255 22.98 -1.88 -22.62
CA ILE A 255 23.39 -3.10 -21.93
C ILE A 255 24.14 -2.85 -20.60
N LEU A 256 24.87 -1.75 -20.48
CA LEU A 256 25.58 -1.40 -19.24
C LEU A 256 24.58 -0.97 -18.17
N GLU A 257 23.59 -0.16 -18.52
CA GLU A 257 22.50 0.24 -17.62
C GLU A 257 21.68 -0.97 -17.17
N PHE A 258 21.32 -1.87 -18.09
CA PHE A 258 20.67 -3.13 -17.76
C PHE A 258 21.49 -3.96 -16.75
N ASN A 259 22.80 -4.09 -16.98
CA ASN A 259 23.69 -4.83 -16.08
C ASN A 259 23.85 -4.17 -14.71
N PHE A 260 23.81 -2.84 -14.65
CA PHE A 260 23.78 -2.08 -13.41
C PHE A 260 22.49 -2.36 -12.63
N ILE A 261 21.33 -2.23 -13.26
CA ILE A 261 20.02 -2.55 -12.67
C ILE A 261 20.00 -3.97 -12.12
N LYS A 262 20.43 -4.93 -12.94
CA LYS A 262 20.55 -6.34 -12.57
C LYS A 262 21.43 -6.54 -11.33
N SER A 263 22.53 -5.80 -11.20
CA SER A 263 23.43 -5.87 -10.05
C SER A 263 22.78 -5.29 -8.79
N SER A 264 22.13 -4.13 -8.90
CA SER A 264 21.36 -3.51 -7.81
C SER A 264 20.25 -4.44 -7.31
N MET A 265 19.53 -5.11 -8.22
CA MET A 265 18.47 -6.07 -7.87
C MET A 265 19.00 -7.32 -7.13
N ARG A 266 20.27 -7.69 -7.32
CA ARG A 266 20.89 -8.77 -6.53
C ARG A 266 21.14 -8.37 -5.08
N VAL A 267 21.54 -7.12 -4.86
CA VAL A 267 21.68 -6.56 -3.50
C VAL A 267 20.32 -6.53 -2.83
N MET A 268 19.30 -6.00 -3.52
CA MET A 268 17.91 -5.98 -3.04
C MET A 268 17.37 -7.37 -2.69
N LYS A 269 17.62 -8.39 -3.55
CA LYS A 269 17.20 -9.78 -3.27
C LYS A 269 17.78 -10.32 -1.95
N ARG A 270 18.99 -9.92 -1.57
CA ARG A 270 19.63 -10.36 -0.32
C ARG A 270 18.91 -9.76 0.89
N TRP A 271 18.58 -8.48 0.84
CA TRP A 271 17.83 -7.77 1.89
C TRP A 271 16.41 -8.29 2.02
N TYR A 272 15.71 -8.47 0.91
CA TYR A 272 14.36 -9.05 0.90
C TYR A 272 14.28 -10.40 1.62
N ARG A 273 15.26 -11.29 1.43
CA ARG A 273 15.32 -12.59 2.13
C ARG A 273 15.53 -12.48 3.64
N ALA A 274 16.14 -11.40 4.11
CA ALA A 274 16.32 -11.17 5.54
C ALA A 274 15.03 -10.61 6.15
N ALA A 275 14.39 -9.64 5.47
CA ALA A 275 13.18 -8.96 5.94
C ALA A 275 11.89 -9.78 5.78
N SER A 276 11.82 -10.76 4.85
CA SER A 276 10.60 -11.53 4.58
C SER A 276 10.17 -12.54 5.68
N LYS A 277 10.69 -12.42 6.90
CA LYS A 277 10.30 -13.27 8.03
C LYS A 277 9.25 -12.56 8.90
N PRO A 278 8.11 -13.20 9.20
CA PRO A 278 7.08 -12.58 10.04
C PRO A 278 7.54 -12.12 11.42
N ASP A 279 8.43 -12.89 12.06
CA ASP A 279 8.94 -12.56 13.39
C ASP A 279 9.75 -11.26 13.41
N TYR A 280 10.46 -10.95 12.31
CA TYR A 280 11.26 -9.73 12.21
C TYR A 280 10.39 -8.47 12.38
N PHE A 281 9.22 -8.41 11.73
CA PHE A 281 8.34 -7.24 11.83
C PHE A 281 7.66 -7.09 13.18
N LEU A 282 7.47 -8.20 13.89
CA LEU A 282 6.93 -8.12 15.23
C LEU A 282 7.90 -7.39 16.17
N ASP A 283 9.19 -7.69 16.04
CA ASP A 283 10.24 -7.03 16.82
C ASP A 283 10.34 -5.54 16.46
N GLU A 284 10.27 -5.18 15.17
CA GLU A 284 10.32 -3.78 14.72
C GLU A 284 9.08 -2.97 15.14
N ILE A 285 7.88 -3.57 15.08
CA ILE A 285 6.64 -2.94 15.61
C ILE A 285 6.77 -2.73 17.13
N LYS A 286 7.35 -3.70 17.84
CA LYS A 286 7.59 -3.58 19.28
C LYS A 286 8.56 -2.43 19.57
N GLU A 287 9.70 -2.37 18.89
CA GLU A 287 10.68 -1.28 19.04
C GLU A 287 10.03 0.08 18.77
N PHE A 288 9.22 0.19 17.72
CA PHE A 288 8.48 1.42 17.40
C PHE A 288 7.51 1.84 18.51
N LEU A 289 6.78 0.90 19.12
CA LEU A 289 5.80 1.20 20.17
C LEU A 289 6.42 1.39 21.55
N GLU A 290 7.65 0.92 21.76
CA GLU A 290 8.45 1.09 22.98
C GLU A 290 9.43 2.28 22.86
N ASP A 291 9.27 3.13 21.84
CA ASP A 291 10.10 4.31 21.58
C ASP A 291 10.05 5.30 22.77
N ASP A 292 11.20 5.56 23.39
CA ASP A 292 11.33 6.43 24.56
C ASP A 292 10.95 7.90 24.27
N ASP A 293 11.00 8.32 23.00
CA ASP A 293 10.68 9.70 22.58
C ASP A 293 9.16 9.92 22.42
N TYR A 294 8.35 8.85 22.34
CA TYR A 294 6.91 8.94 22.07
C TYR A 294 6.07 8.01 22.97
N ASP A 295 5.06 8.53 23.65
CA ASP A 295 4.15 7.71 24.46
C ASP A 295 3.12 6.95 23.60
N PHE A 296 3.51 5.76 23.14
CA PHE A 296 2.64 4.80 22.45
C PHE A 296 2.15 3.66 23.35
N SER A 297 2.35 3.79 24.67
CA SER A 297 2.03 2.76 25.67
C SER A 297 0.56 2.37 25.78
N LYS A 298 -0.34 3.14 25.14
CA LYS A 298 -1.80 2.91 25.15
C LYS A 298 -2.30 2.20 23.89
N ILE A 299 -1.47 2.02 22.86
CA ILE A 299 -1.88 1.38 21.61
C ILE A 299 -2.08 -0.12 21.86
N ASN A 300 -3.31 -0.61 21.71
CA ASN A 300 -3.67 -2.02 21.93
C ASN A 300 -4.05 -2.76 20.64
N HIS A 301 -4.14 -2.07 19.52
CA HIS A 301 -4.32 -2.67 18.20
C HIS A 301 -3.43 -1.99 17.16
N VAL A 302 -2.84 -2.77 16.25
CA VAL A 302 -2.04 -2.28 15.11
C VAL A 302 -2.53 -2.93 13.82
N ILE A 303 -2.78 -2.12 12.80
CA ILE A 303 -3.05 -2.60 11.43
C ILE A 303 -2.00 -2.01 10.49
N TYR A 304 -1.37 -2.85 9.68
CA TYR A 304 -0.34 -2.42 8.74
C TYR A 304 -0.34 -3.26 7.46
N GLY A 305 0.32 -2.75 6.41
CA GLY A 305 0.62 -3.48 5.17
C GLY A 305 2.12 -3.73 4.99
N HIS A 306 2.61 -3.83 3.74
CA HIS A 306 4.01 -3.91 3.26
C HIS A 306 4.54 -5.30 2.87
N PHE A 307 4.37 -6.35 3.69
CA PHE A 307 5.03 -7.66 3.44
C PHE A 307 4.25 -8.65 2.57
N HIS A 308 3.17 -8.17 1.98
CA HIS A 308 2.31 -8.85 1.04
C HIS A 308 1.52 -10.02 1.63
N TYR A 309 2.07 -10.78 2.59
CA TYR A 309 1.34 -11.82 3.33
C TYR A 309 0.44 -11.22 4.39
N LYS A 310 -0.76 -11.78 4.50
CA LYS A 310 -1.68 -11.46 5.57
C LYS A 310 -1.29 -12.24 6.84
N SER A 311 -1.38 -11.60 8.00
CA SER A 311 -1.14 -12.27 9.28
C SER A 311 -1.93 -11.62 10.40
N LYS A 312 -2.28 -12.40 11.42
CA LYS A 312 -2.84 -11.91 12.67
C LYS A 312 -2.06 -12.52 13.82
N SER A 313 -1.55 -11.68 14.71
CA SER A 313 -0.80 -12.09 15.89
C SER A 313 -1.23 -11.27 17.10
N ILE A 314 -0.84 -11.74 18.28
CA ILE A 314 -0.97 -11.01 19.54
C ILE A 314 0.41 -11.04 20.20
N ALA A 315 0.87 -9.90 20.68
CA ALA A 315 2.13 -9.79 21.40
C ALA A 315 1.99 -8.95 22.66
N THR A 316 2.91 -9.16 23.60
CA THR A 316 3.00 -8.32 24.80
C THR A 316 4.00 -7.20 24.53
N ILE A 317 3.50 -5.96 24.49
CA ILE A 317 4.27 -4.73 24.22
C ILE A 317 3.87 -3.73 25.29
N ASN A 318 4.81 -3.04 25.93
CA ASN A 318 4.49 -2.11 27.04
C ASN A 318 3.59 -2.73 28.13
N GLN A 319 3.83 -4.01 28.48
CA GLN A 319 3.07 -4.76 29.50
C GLN A 319 1.57 -4.99 29.19
N GLN A 320 1.10 -4.71 27.97
CA GLN A 320 -0.26 -4.98 27.52
C GLN A 320 -0.28 -5.94 26.33
N GLN A 321 -1.42 -6.62 26.12
CA GLN A 321 -1.64 -7.41 24.91
C GLN A 321 -2.01 -6.48 23.76
N VAL A 322 -1.25 -6.55 22.67
CA VAL A 322 -1.49 -5.79 21.44
C VAL A 322 -1.86 -6.76 20.33
N GLU A 323 -3.02 -6.57 19.71
CA GLU A 323 -3.43 -7.30 18.51
C GLU A 323 -2.80 -6.65 17.28
N ILE A 324 -2.10 -7.43 16.46
CA ILE A 324 -1.35 -6.95 15.30
C ILE A 324 -1.86 -7.66 14.05
N ILE A 325 -2.29 -6.89 13.06
CA ILE A 325 -2.82 -7.40 11.79
C ILE A 325 -1.99 -6.82 10.63
N ASN A 326 -1.37 -7.71 9.86
CA ASN A 326 -0.92 -7.41 8.50
C ASN A 326 -2.05 -7.72 7.54
N ASP A 327 -2.55 -6.71 6.83
CA ASP A 327 -3.71 -6.84 5.95
C ASP A 327 -3.37 -7.50 4.60
N GLY A 328 -2.09 -7.68 4.28
CA GLY A 328 -1.59 -8.42 3.13
C GLY A 328 -1.32 -7.55 1.91
N SER A 329 -1.74 -8.01 0.72
CA SER A 329 -1.56 -7.26 -0.52
C SER A 329 -2.54 -7.70 -1.60
N TRP A 330 -2.63 -6.91 -2.66
CA TRP A 330 -3.37 -7.25 -3.87
C TRP A 330 -2.42 -7.64 -5.01
N GLN A 331 -1.34 -8.33 -4.66
CA GLN A 331 -0.36 -8.84 -5.60
C GLN A 331 0.18 -10.21 -5.18
N HIS A 332 0.52 -11.08 -6.14
CA HIS A 332 1.25 -12.36 -5.96
C HIS A 332 0.63 -13.41 -5.05
N MET A 333 -0.45 -13.10 -4.35
CA MET A 333 -1.13 -13.98 -3.43
C MET A 333 -2.59 -13.61 -3.32
N GLN A 334 -3.35 -14.41 -2.57
CA GLN A 334 -4.77 -14.20 -2.41
C GLN A 334 -5.03 -12.84 -1.75
N PRO A 335 -5.72 -11.90 -2.44
CA PRO A 335 -5.94 -10.57 -1.88
C PRO A 335 -6.69 -10.59 -0.57
N SER A 336 -6.38 -9.66 0.31
CA SER A 336 -6.96 -9.55 1.64
C SER A 336 -7.24 -8.12 2.04
N TYR A 337 -8.05 -7.99 3.08
CA TYR A 337 -8.50 -6.70 3.62
C TYR A 337 -8.93 -6.89 5.07
N VAL A 338 -8.96 -5.80 5.83
CA VAL A 338 -9.47 -5.79 7.21
C VAL A 338 -10.81 -5.08 7.27
N GLU A 339 -11.73 -5.71 8.00
CA GLU A 339 -13.02 -5.16 8.41
C GLU A 339 -12.93 -4.75 9.88
N ILE A 340 -13.31 -3.52 10.20
CA ILE A 340 -13.61 -3.11 11.59
C ILE A 340 -15.12 -2.96 11.73
N CYS A 341 -15.71 -3.76 12.61
CA CYS A 341 -17.13 -3.77 12.91
C CYS A 341 -17.43 -3.10 14.26
N ASP A 342 -18.70 -3.10 14.66
CA ASP A 342 -19.15 -2.66 15.99
C ASP A 342 -18.27 -3.21 17.13
N LYS A 343 -18.03 -2.36 18.14
CA LYS A 343 -17.13 -2.55 19.29
C LYS A 343 -15.66 -2.76 18.92
N GLY A 344 -15.24 -2.25 17.76
CA GLY A 344 -13.84 -2.35 17.31
C GLY A 344 -13.43 -3.77 16.92
N LYS A 345 -14.39 -4.68 16.71
CA LYS A 345 -14.08 -6.07 16.34
C LYS A 345 -13.44 -6.12 14.96
N MET A 346 -12.23 -6.67 14.86
CA MET A 346 -11.49 -6.76 13.61
C MET A 346 -11.55 -8.14 12.96
N HIS A 347 -11.79 -8.17 11.65
CA HIS A 347 -11.77 -9.37 10.83
C HIS A 347 -10.81 -9.22 9.65
N LEU A 348 -9.77 -10.07 9.61
CA LEU A 348 -8.89 -10.20 8.46
C LEU A 348 -9.52 -11.16 7.44
N ARG A 349 -9.94 -10.63 6.29
CA ARG A 349 -10.65 -11.36 5.24
C ARG A 349 -9.76 -11.62 4.03
N THR A 350 -10.17 -12.57 3.21
CA THR A 350 -9.59 -12.81 1.88
C THR A 350 -10.66 -12.71 0.82
N ILE A 351 -10.27 -12.24 -0.35
CA ILE A 351 -11.07 -12.29 -1.56
C ILE A 351 -10.99 -13.71 -2.12
N GLU A 352 -12.11 -14.42 -2.13
CA GLU A 352 -12.20 -15.72 -2.78
C GLU A 352 -12.22 -15.55 -4.30
N ASN A 353 -11.43 -16.35 -5.02
CA ASN A 353 -11.37 -16.32 -6.49
C ASN A 353 -12.63 -16.89 -7.17
N ASN A 354 -13.64 -17.32 -6.40
CA ASN A 354 -14.86 -17.93 -6.90
C ASN A 354 -15.94 -16.88 -7.20
N ILE A 355 -15.61 -15.91 -8.06
CA ILE A 355 -16.62 -15.08 -8.71
C ILE A 355 -16.75 -15.63 -10.13
N PRO A 356 -17.90 -16.22 -10.51
CA PRO A 356 -18.08 -16.69 -11.88
C PRO A 356 -17.82 -15.51 -12.83
N PRO A 357 -17.15 -15.74 -13.97
CA PRO A 357 -16.89 -14.68 -14.92
C PRO A 357 -18.20 -13.98 -15.25
N LEU A 358 -18.23 -12.65 -15.08
CA LEU A 358 -19.30 -11.81 -15.57
C LEU A 358 -19.55 -12.21 -17.03
N GLU A 359 -20.73 -12.78 -17.29
CA GLU A 359 -21.15 -13.12 -18.64
C GLU A 359 -20.99 -11.86 -19.49
N ASN A 360 -20.15 -11.98 -20.52
CA ASN A 360 -20.05 -10.97 -21.56
C ASN A 360 -21.42 -10.86 -22.22
N ASN A 361 -22.22 -9.89 -21.80
CA ASN A 361 -23.32 -9.40 -22.62
C ASN A 361 -22.71 -8.57 -23.75
N GLU A 362 -22.22 -9.27 -24.77
CA GLU A 362 -22.06 -8.73 -26.11
C GLU A 362 -23.44 -8.40 -26.68
N ARG A 363 -23.72 -7.11 -26.86
CA ARG A 363 -24.30 -6.56 -28.09
C ARG A 363 -23.69 -5.21 -28.39
#